data_AF-A0A9W7XBT1-F1
#
_entry.id   AF-A0A9W7XBT1-F1
#
_cell.length_a   1.000
_cell.length_b   1.000
_cell.length_c   1.000
_cell.angle_alpha   90.00
_cell.angle_beta   90.00
_cell.angle_gamma   90.00
#
_symmetry.space_group_name_H-M   'P 1'
#
loop_
_entity.id
_entity.type
_entity.pdbx_description
1 polymer ?
#
loop_
_entity_poly.entity_id
_entity_poly.type
_entity_poly.pdbx_seq_one_letter_code
_entity_poly.pdbx_strand_id
1 'polypeptide(L)'
;MVCSPTISIAVSVASILWQCFALSQVVLQDGKSDRLTVCAGSNTASLQDALTEYCVIESCHGYTWLELFPRTGRKHQLRVHCAEVLGTPIVGDYKYGRQAHQNWMPLHMPQTSDEEMLKKRKLPFGLALGGGSVGEELPQLHLHCKQMVLPNISAAMQQLQSSDAKHDFSDLDKLSFVAPLPLHMQLSWKILNSIGK
;
A
#
# COMPACT_ATOMS: atom_id res chain seq x y z
N MET A 1 2.35 -22.01 -8.31
CA MET A 1 1.19 -21.14 -8.04
C MET A 1 1.71 -19.74 -7.74
N VAL A 2 1.60 -18.81 -8.69
CA VAL A 2 2.08 -17.43 -8.48
C VAL A 2 0.90 -16.64 -7.93
N CYS A 3 0.82 -16.51 -6.60
CA CYS A 3 -0.13 -15.60 -5.98
C CYS A 3 0.24 -14.17 -6.40
N SER A 4 -0.71 -13.42 -6.96
CA SER A 4 -0.54 -11.99 -7.25
C SER A 4 -1.26 -11.20 -6.16
N PRO A 5 -0.57 -10.75 -5.10
CA PRO A 5 -1.19 -9.89 -4.10
C PRO A 5 -1.38 -8.49 -4.70
N THR A 6 -2.61 -7.99 -4.62
CA THR A 6 -2.92 -6.58 -4.92
C THR A 6 -2.80 -5.81 -3.61
N ILE A 7 -1.59 -5.32 -3.32
CA ILE A 7 -1.33 -4.54 -2.11
C ILE A 7 -1.74 -3.09 -2.39
N SER A 8 -3.03 -2.83 -2.31
CA SER A 8 -3.55 -1.52 -2.66
C SER A 8 -3.71 -0.62 -1.45
N ILE A 9 -3.23 0.61 -1.64
CA ILE A 9 -3.33 1.79 -0.80
C ILE A 9 -2.03 2.07 -0.04
N ALA A 10 -1.18 2.88 -0.69
CA ALA A 10 -0.20 3.71 -0.02
C ALA A 10 -0.64 5.18 -0.05
N VAL A 11 -0.64 5.84 1.11
CA VAL A 11 -0.68 7.31 1.17
C VAL A 11 0.74 7.78 1.19
N SER A 12 1.09 8.66 0.28
CA SER A 12 2.47 9.05 0.05
C SER A 12 2.63 10.55 0.05
N VAL A 13 3.65 11.08 0.72
CA VAL A 13 3.92 12.54 0.78
C VAL A 13 4.82 12.94 -0.38
N ALA A 14 4.41 13.91 -1.19
CA ALA A 14 5.25 14.55 -2.19
C ALA A 14 6.16 15.58 -1.50
N SER A 15 7.37 15.18 -1.12
CA SER A 15 8.42 16.12 -0.76
C SER A 15 9.30 16.37 -1.99
N ILE A 16 9.27 17.61 -2.49
CA ILE A 16 10.13 18.08 -3.57
C ILE A 16 11.56 18.10 -3.04
N LEU A 17 12.41 17.19 -3.51
CA LEU A 17 13.84 17.40 -3.77
C LEU A 17 14.36 16.24 -4.62
N TRP A 18 14.55 16.51 -5.91
CA TRP A 18 15.08 15.58 -6.90
C TRP A 18 16.58 15.35 -6.66
N GLN A 19 16.99 14.13 -6.31
CA GLN A 19 18.37 13.70 -6.50
C GLN A 19 18.48 12.20 -6.81
N CYS A 20 18.49 11.92 -8.12
CA CYS A 20 19.04 10.78 -8.89
C CYS A 20 19.27 9.41 -8.21
N PHE A 21 18.51 8.40 -8.65
CA PHE A 21 19.04 7.07 -8.97
C PHE A 21 18.41 6.55 -10.28
N ALA A 22 19.24 5.93 -11.12
CA ALA A 22 18.87 5.44 -12.46
C ALA A 22 17.89 4.27 -12.36
N LEU A 23 16.63 4.50 -12.73
CA LEU A 23 15.56 3.52 -12.71
C LEU A 23 14.74 3.69 -13.98
N SER A 24 14.78 2.66 -14.84
CA SER A 24 14.13 2.69 -16.14
C SER A 24 12.61 2.73 -15.97
N GLN A 25 12.05 3.92 -16.09
CA GLN A 25 10.63 4.17 -16.33
C GLN A 25 10.34 3.74 -17.77
N VAL A 26 9.54 2.68 -17.97
CA VAL A 26 9.02 2.35 -19.29
C VAL A 26 7.57 2.83 -19.34
N VAL A 27 7.35 3.91 -20.10
CA VAL A 27 6.04 4.48 -20.36
C VAL A 27 5.32 3.57 -21.37
N LEU A 28 4.16 3.04 -21.01
CA LEU A 28 3.21 2.49 -21.98
C LEU A 28 2.07 3.48 -22.13
N GLN A 29 1.88 3.98 -23.35
CA GLN A 29 0.68 4.73 -23.71
C GLN A 29 -0.51 3.77 -23.72
N ASP A 30 -1.17 3.65 -22.57
CA ASP A 30 -2.61 3.44 -22.44
C ASP A 30 -3.06 3.74 -21.00
N GLY A 31 -3.04 5.02 -20.66
CA GLY A 31 -4.14 5.67 -19.96
C GLY A 31 -4.47 5.37 -18.50
N LYS A 32 -3.68 4.61 -17.69
CA LYS A 32 -3.82 4.66 -16.20
C LYS A 32 -2.79 3.93 -15.31
N SER A 33 -1.82 3.18 -15.84
CA SER A 33 -0.85 2.45 -15.01
C SER A 33 0.59 2.59 -15.48
N ASP A 34 1.48 2.78 -14.50
CA ASP A 34 2.92 2.91 -14.70
C ASP A 34 3.65 1.69 -14.12
N ARG A 35 4.77 1.30 -14.75
CA ARG A 35 5.60 0.17 -14.32
C ARG A 35 6.92 0.65 -13.74
N LEU A 36 7.21 0.26 -12.50
CA LEU A 36 8.45 0.55 -11.80
C LEU A 36 9.35 -0.68 -11.76
N THR A 37 10.56 -0.54 -12.28
CA THR A 37 11.57 -1.59 -12.27
C THR A 37 12.84 -1.08 -11.61
N VAL A 38 13.31 -1.77 -10.58
CA VAL A 38 14.63 -1.53 -9.97
C VAL A 38 15.67 -2.46 -10.58
N CYS A 39 16.47 -1.93 -11.51
CA CYS A 39 17.61 -2.62 -12.12
C CYS A 39 18.91 -2.13 -11.47
N ALA A 40 19.77 -3.04 -11.02
CA ALA A 40 21.12 -2.68 -10.57
C ALA A 40 22.11 -2.74 -11.75
N GLY A 41 23.08 -1.81 -11.78
CA GLY A 41 24.09 -1.69 -12.83
C GLY A 41 24.95 -2.94 -13.07
N SER A 42 25.61 -2.95 -14.21
CA SER A 42 26.04 -4.11 -15.03
C SER A 42 27.08 -5.11 -14.47
N ASN A 43 27.18 -5.42 -13.17
CA ASN A 43 28.21 -6.38 -12.73
C ASN A 43 27.99 -7.20 -11.45
N THR A 44 26.83 -7.87 -11.28
CA THR A 44 26.62 -8.78 -10.13
C THR A 44 25.65 -9.91 -10.44
N ALA A 45 26.17 -11.14 -10.49
CA ALA A 45 25.46 -12.38 -10.85
C ALA A 45 24.39 -12.88 -9.84
N SER A 46 23.98 -12.08 -8.86
CA SER A 46 23.06 -12.49 -7.79
C SER A 46 22.01 -11.44 -7.42
N LEU A 47 21.79 -10.44 -8.27
CA LEU A 47 20.78 -9.41 -8.04
C LEU A 47 19.48 -9.81 -8.74
N GLN A 48 18.39 -9.80 -7.97
CA GLN A 48 17.11 -10.28 -8.44
C GLN A 48 16.16 -9.10 -8.62
N ASP A 49 15.51 -9.02 -9.78
CA ASP A 49 14.65 -7.90 -10.13
C ASP A 49 13.48 -7.74 -9.15
N ALA A 50 13.07 -6.47 -9.00
CA ALA A 50 11.90 -6.06 -8.25
C ALA A 50 10.97 -5.26 -9.17
N LEU A 51 9.74 -5.76 -9.34
CA LEU A 51 8.75 -5.19 -10.25
C LEU A 51 7.45 -4.92 -9.53
N THR A 52 7.00 -3.67 -9.62
CA THR A 52 5.72 -3.21 -9.10
C THR A 52 5.04 -2.35 -10.15
N GLU A 53 3.80 -2.68 -10.49
CA GLU A 53 2.91 -1.77 -11.22
C GLU A 53 2.14 -0.91 -10.22
N TYR A 54 1.78 0.31 -10.59
CA TYR A 54 0.97 1.16 -9.74
C TYR A 54 -0.07 1.97 -10.51
N CYS A 55 -1.10 2.39 -9.80
CA CYS A 55 -2.13 3.31 -10.27
C CYS A 55 -2.29 4.45 -9.25
N VAL A 56 -2.38 5.68 -9.74
CA VAL A 56 -2.76 6.83 -8.91
C VAL A 56 -4.28 6.89 -8.84
N ILE A 57 -4.83 6.83 -7.62
CA ILE A 57 -6.27 6.97 -7.38
C ILE A 57 -6.64 8.43 -7.20
N GLU A 58 -5.90 9.13 -6.34
CA GLU A 58 -6.14 10.53 -6.01
C GLU A 58 -4.84 11.18 -5.53
N SER A 59 -4.66 12.46 -5.84
CA SER A 59 -3.54 13.28 -5.36
C SER A 59 -4.07 14.62 -4.87
N CYS A 60 -3.83 14.95 -3.60
CA CYS A 60 -4.29 16.19 -2.98
C CYS A 60 -3.38 16.60 -1.82
N HIS A 61 -3.17 17.91 -1.62
CA HIS A 61 -2.44 18.47 -0.48
C HIS A 61 -1.02 17.92 -0.27
N GLY A 62 -0.32 17.57 -1.35
CA GLY A 62 0.99 16.95 -1.26
C GLY A 62 0.94 15.49 -0.79
N TYR A 63 -0.24 14.87 -0.78
CA TYR A 63 -0.43 13.44 -0.57
C TYR A 63 -0.92 12.78 -1.86
N THR A 64 -0.56 11.51 -2.06
CA THR A 64 -1.05 10.68 -3.16
C THR A 64 -1.49 9.32 -2.65
N TRP A 65 -2.66 8.88 -3.09
CA TRP A 65 -3.24 7.58 -2.82
C TRP A 65 -2.97 6.63 -3.98
N LEU A 66 -2.17 5.59 -3.72
CA LEU A 66 -1.69 4.66 -4.75
C LEU A 66 -2.25 3.25 -4.55
N GLU A 67 -2.68 2.61 -5.64
CA GLU A 67 -2.78 1.16 -5.70
C GLU A 67 -1.47 0.58 -6.22
N LEU A 68 -0.94 -0.45 -5.54
CA LEU A 68 0.32 -1.09 -5.89
C LEU A 68 0.08 -2.58 -6.19
N PHE A 69 0.68 -3.06 -7.27
CA PHE A 69 0.58 -4.43 -7.75
C PHE A 69 1.99 -5.02 -7.86
N PRO A 70 2.56 -5.54 -6.75
CA PRO A 70 3.85 -6.22 -6.78
C PRO A 70 3.78 -7.51 -7.60
N ARG A 71 4.59 -7.61 -8.66
CA ARG A 71 4.77 -8.85 -9.43
C ARG A 71 5.88 -9.73 -8.88
N THR A 72 6.70 -9.17 -7.99
CA THR A 72 7.76 -9.85 -7.24
C THR A 72 7.56 -9.63 -5.74
N GLY A 73 8.16 -10.50 -4.91
CA GLY A 73 8.00 -10.46 -3.44
C GLY A 73 9.27 -10.07 -2.68
N ARG A 74 9.97 -8.99 -3.08
CA ARG A 74 11.20 -8.58 -2.37
C ARG A 74 10.91 -7.99 -1.00
N LYS A 75 11.85 -8.16 -0.07
CA LYS A 75 11.75 -7.60 1.28
C LYS A 75 11.63 -6.08 1.19
N HIS A 76 10.55 -5.53 1.75
CA HIS A 76 10.21 -4.10 1.72
C HIS A 76 10.09 -3.48 0.31
N GLN A 77 9.85 -4.30 -0.72
CA GLN A 77 9.82 -3.85 -2.12
C GLN A 77 9.02 -2.56 -2.33
N LEU A 78 7.76 -2.55 -1.90
CA LEU A 78 6.85 -1.42 -2.10
C LEU A 78 7.33 -0.15 -1.38
N ARG A 79 7.86 -0.30 -0.17
CA ARG A 79 8.36 0.81 0.64
C ARG A 79 9.56 1.49 -0.03
N VAL A 80 10.49 0.68 -0.54
CA VAL A 80 11.66 1.16 -1.29
C VAL A 80 11.24 1.77 -2.62
N HIS A 81 10.33 1.14 -3.36
CA HIS A 81 9.84 1.68 -4.63
C HIS A 81 9.18 3.05 -4.43
N CYS A 82 8.33 3.21 -3.42
CA CYS A 82 7.72 4.51 -3.13
C CYS A 82 8.78 5.56 -2.73
N ALA A 83 9.67 5.25 -1.79
CA ALA A 83 10.64 6.22 -1.29
C ALA A 83 11.73 6.60 -2.32
N GLU A 84 12.38 5.61 -2.93
CA GLU A 84 13.59 5.81 -3.74
C GLU A 84 13.30 5.96 -5.23
N VAL A 85 12.27 5.29 -5.76
CA VAL A 85 11.93 5.33 -7.20
C VAL A 85 10.95 6.45 -7.48
N LEU A 86 9.85 6.51 -6.73
CA LEU A 86 8.83 7.54 -6.92
C LEU A 86 9.20 8.87 -6.24
N GLY A 87 10.18 8.88 -5.33
CA GLY A 87 10.49 10.05 -4.50
C GLY A 87 9.34 10.45 -3.56
N THR A 88 8.41 9.53 -3.32
CA THR A 88 7.21 9.78 -2.51
C THR A 88 7.13 8.66 -1.46
N PRO A 89 7.71 8.84 -0.25
CA PRO A 89 7.70 7.81 0.77
C PRO A 89 6.31 7.63 1.39
N ILE A 90 6.00 6.39 1.77
CA ILE A 90 4.74 6.02 2.42
C ILE A 90 4.62 6.70 3.78
N VAL A 91 3.44 7.26 4.08
CA VAL A 91 3.12 7.85 5.38
C VAL A 91 3.27 6.82 6.50
N GLY A 92 3.89 7.22 7.61
CA GLY A 92 4.26 6.37 8.74
C GLY A 92 5.45 5.44 8.47
N ASP A 93 6.13 5.57 7.32
CA ASP A 93 7.37 4.86 7.04
C ASP A 93 8.59 5.65 7.50
N TYR A 94 8.89 5.56 8.80
CA TYR A 94 10.06 6.22 9.39
C TYR A 94 11.42 5.65 8.93
N LYS A 95 11.42 4.46 8.29
CA LYS A 95 12.65 3.82 7.84
C LYS A 95 13.11 4.38 6.50
N TYR A 96 12.21 4.42 5.52
CA TYR A 96 12.51 4.84 4.15
C TYR A 96 12.09 6.28 3.88
N GLY A 97 11.17 6.83 4.67
CA GLY A 97 10.67 8.21 4.55
C GLY A 97 11.19 9.16 5.62
N ARG A 98 12.39 8.95 6.17
CA ARG A 98 12.88 9.70 7.35
C ARG A 98 12.77 11.21 7.15
N GLN A 99 13.22 11.75 6.02
CA GLN A 99 13.18 13.19 5.74
C GLN A 99 11.75 13.72 5.70
N ALA A 100 10.82 13.01 5.05
CA ALA A 100 9.41 13.38 4.98
C ALA A 100 8.73 13.39 6.36
N HIS A 101 9.18 12.56 7.30
CA HIS A 101 8.60 12.48 8.64
C HIS A 101 9.33 13.34 9.69
N GLN A 102 10.53 13.85 9.39
CA GLN A 102 11.26 14.75 10.30
C GLN A 102 10.53 16.08 10.50
N ASN A 103 9.95 16.60 9.42
CA ASN A 103 9.19 17.85 9.43
C ASN A 103 7.68 17.56 9.31
N TRP A 104 7.23 16.45 9.89
CA TRP A 104 5.83 16.04 9.81
C TRP A 104 4.93 17.10 10.46
N MET A 105 4.01 17.65 9.68
CA MET A 105 2.98 18.56 10.15
C MET A 105 1.63 17.88 10.04
N PRO A 106 0.96 17.57 11.15
CA PRO A 106 -0.35 16.94 11.12
C PRO A 106 -1.37 17.81 10.39
N LEU A 107 -2.17 17.19 9.52
CA LEU A 107 -3.29 17.88 8.88
C LEU A 107 -4.41 18.08 9.88
N HIS A 108 -4.75 19.34 10.15
CA HIS A 108 -5.79 19.67 11.11
C HIS A 108 -7.18 19.44 10.49
N MET A 109 -7.94 18.48 11.04
CA MET A 109 -9.36 18.34 10.68
C MET A 109 -10.15 19.50 11.31
N PRO A 110 -11.16 20.08 10.63
CA PRO A 110 -12.15 20.92 11.30
C PRO A 110 -12.80 20.10 12.43
N GLN A 111 -12.75 20.58 13.67
CA GLN A 111 -13.30 19.85 14.80
C GLN A 111 -14.82 19.75 14.66
N THR A 112 -15.34 18.57 14.33
CA THR A 112 -16.75 18.23 14.52
C THR A 112 -16.90 17.49 15.83
N SER A 113 -17.91 17.87 16.62
CA SER A 113 -18.20 17.39 17.98
C SER A 113 -18.24 15.87 18.17
N ASP A 114 -18.40 15.10 17.08
CA ASP A 114 -18.57 13.64 17.12
C ASP A 114 -17.23 12.86 17.04
N GLU A 115 -16.13 13.50 16.60
CA GLU A 115 -14.81 12.85 16.40
C GLU A 115 -14.03 12.65 17.72
N GLU A 116 -14.30 13.46 18.75
CA GLU A 116 -13.62 13.32 20.05
C GLU A 116 -13.96 11.98 20.75
N MET A 117 -15.11 11.37 20.43
CA MET A 117 -15.51 10.06 20.96
C MET A 117 -14.71 8.89 20.37
N LEU A 118 -14.16 9.03 19.15
CA LEU A 118 -13.38 7.98 18.48
C LEU A 118 -11.90 8.00 18.90
N LYS A 119 -11.35 9.17 19.22
CA LYS A 119 -9.93 9.32 19.62
C LYS A 119 -9.56 8.69 20.98
N LYS A 120 -10.53 8.29 21.81
CA LYS A 120 -10.26 7.91 23.22
C LYS A 120 -10.89 6.59 23.66
N ARG A 121 -11.29 5.70 22.76
CA ARG A 121 -11.64 4.32 23.15
C ARG A 121 -10.35 3.53 23.46
N LYS A 122 -9.80 3.74 24.66
CA LYS A 122 -8.83 2.83 25.27
C LYS A 122 -9.56 1.51 25.53
N LEU A 123 -9.20 0.46 24.79
CA LEU A 123 -9.65 -0.88 25.13
C LEU A 123 -8.96 -1.36 26.41
N PRO A 124 -9.53 -2.35 27.12
CA PRO A 124 -8.75 -3.09 28.11
C PRO A 124 -7.44 -3.58 27.49
N PHE A 125 -6.38 -3.67 28.30
CA PHE A 125 -4.98 -3.97 27.90
C PHE A 125 -4.18 -2.83 27.25
N GLY A 126 -4.67 -1.58 27.30
CA GLY A 126 -3.87 -0.42 26.88
C GLY A 126 -3.70 -0.29 25.36
N LEU A 127 -4.48 -1.04 24.57
CA LEU A 127 -4.56 -0.89 23.14
C LEU A 127 -5.44 0.33 22.82
N ALA A 128 -4.82 1.42 22.40
CA ALA A 128 -5.52 2.59 21.89
C ALA A 128 -6.16 2.23 20.54
N LEU A 129 -7.50 2.10 20.49
CA LEU A 129 -8.23 1.93 19.25
C LEU A 129 -8.54 3.32 18.68
N GLY A 130 -7.58 3.90 17.99
CA GLY A 130 -7.69 5.25 17.42
C GLY A 130 -6.36 5.98 17.41
N GLY A 131 -6.08 6.68 16.31
CA GLY A 131 -4.82 7.41 16.11
C GLY A 131 -3.97 6.84 14.96
N GLY A 132 -2.90 7.56 14.61
CA GLY A 132 -2.02 7.20 13.51
C GLY A 132 -2.50 7.59 12.12
N SER A 133 -3.54 8.44 12.01
CA SER A 133 -3.93 9.05 10.73
C SER A 133 -2.96 10.18 10.35
N VAL A 134 -3.17 10.79 9.18
CA VAL A 134 -2.39 11.96 8.75
C VAL A 134 -2.62 13.22 9.61
N GLY A 135 -3.67 13.20 10.45
CA GLY A 135 -3.97 14.28 11.39
C GLY A 135 -3.34 14.11 12.77
N GLU A 136 -2.49 13.10 12.96
CA GLU A 136 -1.80 12.83 14.22
C GLU A 136 -0.30 13.12 14.11
N GLU A 137 0.35 13.42 15.23
CA GLU A 137 1.80 13.72 15.29
C GLU A 137 2.67 12.55 14.84
N LEU A 138 2.22 11.33 15.14
CA LEU A 138 2.91 10.08 14.80
C LEU A 138 1.99 9.21 13.95
N PRO A 139 1.94 9.42 12.62
CA PRO A 139 1.15 8.58 11.74
C PRO A 139 1.64 7.13 11.76
N GLN A 140 0.71 6.19 11.66
CA GLN A 140 1.01 4.78 11.45
C GLN A 140 1.33 4.52 9.98
N LEU A 141 1.95 3.37 9.69
CA LEU A 141 2.26 2.99 8.31
C LEU A 141 0.98 2.88 7.48
N HIS A 142 0.89 3.67 6.41
CA HIS A 142 -0.22 3.65 5.46
C HIS A 142 0.12 2.70 4.30
N LEU A 143 0.30 1.41 4.61
CA LEU A 143 0.47 0.36 3.61
C LEU A 143 -0.46 -0.80 3.97
N HIS A 144 -1.44 -1.07 3.11
CA HIS A 144 -2.47 -2.08 3.37
C HIS A 144 -2.55 -3.12 2.26
N CYS A 145 -2.75 -4.39 2.64
CA CYS A 145 -3.07 -5.44 1.67
C CYS A 145 -4.59 -5.46 1.47
N LYS A 146 -5.07 -4.66 0.50
CA LYS A 146 -6.50 -4.55 0.20
C LYS A 146 -7.09 -5.83 -0.37
N GLN A 147 -6.39 -6.49 -1.28
CA GLN A 147 -6.91 -7.66 -1.98
C GLN A 147 -5.83 -8.68 -2.30
N MET A 148 -6.16 -9.96 -2.19
CA MET A 148 -5.33 -11.07 -2.66
C MET A 148 -6.17 -12.01 -3.50
N VAL A 149 -5.70 -12.31 -4.71
CA VAL A 149 -6.37 -13.25 -5.60
C VAL A 149 -5.50 -14.48 -5.77
N LEU A 150 -6.07 -15.64 -5.45
CA LEU A 150 -5.49 -16.95 -5.68
C LEU A 150 -6.15 -17.55 -6.94
N PRO A 151 -5.43 -17.63 -8.07
CA PRO A 151 -5.96 -18.26 -9.28
C PRO A 151 -5.84 -19.79 -9.21
N ASN A 152 -6.57 -20.48 -10.09
CA ASN A 152 -6.49 -21.92 -10.34
C ASN A 152 -6.77 -22.77 -9.09
N ILE A 153 -7.79 -22.40 -8.32
CA ILE A 153 -8.15 -23.13 -7.10
C ILE A 153 -8.70 -24.52 -7.42
N SER A 154 -9.49 -24.65 -8.49
CA SER A 154 -9.98 -25.94 -9.00
C SER A 154 -8.84 -26.96 -9.17
N ALA A 155 -7.76 -26.58 -9.86
CA ALA A 155 -6.59 -27.43 -10.05
C ALA A 155 -5.85 -27.75 -8.72
N ALA A 156 -5.76 -26.80 -7.80
CA ALA A 156 -5.13 -27.00 -6.49
C ALA A 156 -5.94 -27.98 -5.61
N MET A 157 -7.26 -27.87 -5.64
CA MET A 157 -8.18 -28.71 -4.87
C MET A 157 -8.18 -30.15 -5.39
N GLN A 158 -8.08 -30.37 -6.70
CA GLN A 158 -7.94 -31.71 -7.29
C GLN A 158 -6.69 -32.46 -6.78
N GLN A 159 -5.60 -31.75 -6.48
CA GLN A 159 -4.39 -32.36 -5.92
C GLN A 159 -4.50 -32.73 -4.44
N LEU A 160 -5.45 -32.14 -3.72
CA LEU A 160 -5.66 -32.34 -2.27
C LEU A 160 -6.76 -33.35 -1.95
N GLN A 161 -7.56 -33.78 -2.92
CA GLN A 161 -8.61 -34.79 -2.72
C GLN A 161 -8.00 -36.19 -2.55
N SER A 162 -7.69 -36.56 -1.31
CA SER A 162 -7.53 -37.95 -0.87
C SER A 162 -8.89 -38.52 -0.43
N SER A 163 -9.46 -39.37 -1.27
CA SER A 163 -10.47 -40.42 -1.04
C SER A 163 -11.82 -40.16 -0.32
N ASP A 164 -12.08 -39.11 0.47
CA ASP A 164 -13.27 -39.14 1.37
C ASP A 164 -14.22 -37.92 1.42
N ALA A 165 -14.25 -37.02 0.43
CA ALA A 165 -15.29 -35.99 0.37
C ALA A 165 -15.78 -35.65 -1.05
N LYS A 166 -17.09 -35.89 -1.30
CA LYS A 166 -17.84 -35.46 -2.49
C LYS A 166 -18.14 -33.96 -2.42
N HIS A 167 -17.17 -33.12 -2.73
CA HIS A 167 -17.43 -31.71 -3.02
C HIS A 167 -16.90 -31.36 -4.40
N ASP A 168 -17.81 -30.92 -5.27
CA ASP A 168 -17.51 -30.49 -6.62
C ASP A 168 -16.99 -29.05 -6.60
N PHE A 169 -15.71 -28.88 -6.90
CA PHE A 169 -15.02 -27.58 -6.97
C PHE A 169 -14.64 -27.22 -8.41
N SER A 170 -15.25 -27.88 -9.40
CA SER A 170 -14.96 -27.64 -10.81
C SER A 170 -15.26 -26.20 -11.25
N ASP A 171 -16.22 -25.53 -10.61
CA ASP A 171 -16.59 -24.13 -10.90
C ASP A 171 -15.72 -23.07 -10.18
N LEU A 172 -14.81 -23.48 -9.28
CA LEU A 172 -14.08 -22.56 -8.41
C LEU A 172 -12.71 -22.20 -9.00
N ASP A 173 -12.70 -21.37 -10.03
CA ASP A 173 -11.47 -21.01 -10.76
C ASP A 173 -10.57 -20.03 -9.99
N LYS A 174 -11.12 -19.20 -9.11
CA LYS A 174 -10.36 -18.21 -8.33
C LYS A 174 -10.96 -17.97 -6.95
N LEU A 175 -10.10 -17.66 -6.00
CA LEU A 175 -10.48 -17.20 -4.67
C LEU A 175 -9.94 -15.79 -4.43
N SER A 176 -10.82 -14.87 -4.01
CA SER A 176 -10.48 -13.47 -3.76
C SER A 176 -10.69 -13.15 -2.28
N PHE A 177 -9.64 -12.72 -1.61
CA PHE A 177 -9.67 -12.17 -0.26
C PHE A 177 -9.64 -10.66 -0.35
N VAL A 178 -10.59 -9.98 0.29
CA VAL A 178 -10.61 -8.51 0.37
C VAL A 178 -10.65 -8.10 1.83
N ALA A 179 -9.69 -7.27 2.24
CA ALA A 179 -9.65 -6.71 3.59
C ALA A 179 -10.18 -5.28 3.59
N PRO A 180 -11.07 -4.91 4.54
CA PRO A 180 -11.45 -3.51 4.72
C PRO A 180 -10.21 -2.67 5.08
N LEU A 181 -10.26 -1.39 4.71
CA LEU A 181 -9.17 -0.46 5.01
C LEU A 181 -9.04 -0.27 6.53
N PRO A 182 -7.84 -0.25 7.13
CA PRO A 182 -7.68 0.04 8.55
C PRO A 182 -8.20 1.42 8.94
N LEU A 183 -8.64 1.58 10.19
CA LEU A 183 -9.29 2.80 10.68
C LEU A 183 -8.45 4.06 10.48
N HIS A 184 -7.14 4.02 10.78
CA HIS A 184 -6.27 5.19 10.64
C HIS A 184 -6.19 5.68 9.20
N MET A 185 -6.15 4.76 8.23
CA MET A 185 -6.15 5.10 6.81
C MET A 185 -7.51 5.61 6.35
N GLN A 186 -8.62 5.07 6.87
CA GLN A 186 -9.96 5.61 6.60
C GLN A 186 -10.10 7.05 7.11
N LEU A 187 -9.61 7.34 8.32
CA LEU A 187 -9.59 8.70 8.87
C LEU A 187 -8.73 9.62 8.01
N SER A 188 -7.54 9.16 7.58
CA SER A 188 -6.69 9.94 6.68
C SER A 188 -7.36 10.27 5.36
N TRP A 189 -8.06 9.31 4.74
CA TRP A 189 -8.85 9.54 3.53
C TRP A 189 -9.91 10.63 3.73
N LYS A 190 -10.66 10.55 4.85
CA LYS A 190 -11.66 11.57 5.19
C LYS A 190 -11.05 12.96 5.35
N ILE A 191 -9.92 13.07 6.07
CA ILE A 191 -9.22 14.34 6.27
C ILE A 191 -8.83 14.94 4.92
N LEU A 192 -8.13 14.17 4.08
CA LEU A 192 -7.64 14.61 2.78
C LEU A 192 -8.79 15.08 1.86
N ASN A 193 -9.92 14.36 1.88
CA ASN A 193 -11.07 14.68 1.02
C ASN A 193 -11.99 15.76 1.60
N SER A 194 -11.87 16.08 2.90
CA SER A 194 -12.57 17.20 3.52
C SER A 194 -11.90 18.55 3.27
N ILE A 195 -10.58 18.57 3.07
CA ILE A 195 -9.82 19.82 2.84
C ILE A 195 -9.96 20.27 1.37
N GLY A 196 -10.22 19.34 0.44
CA GLY A 196 -10.36 19.63 -0.99
C GLY A 196 -11.74 20.15 -1.43
N LYS A 197 -12.64 20.48 -0.51
CA LYS A 197 -13.98 21.02 -0.80
C LYS A 197 -14.17 22.42 -0.25
#